data_AF-A0A176RSV8-F1
#
_entry.id   AF-A0A176RSV8-F1
#
_cell.length_a   1.000
_cell.length_b   1.000
_cell.length_c   1.000
_cell.angle_alpha   90.00
_cell.angle_beta   90.00
_cell.angle_gamma   90.00
#
_symmetry.space_group_name_H-M   'P 1'
#
loop_
_entity.id
_entity.type
_entity.pdbx_description
1 polymer ?
#
loop_
_entity_poly.entity_id
_entity_poly.type
_entity_poly.pdbx_seq_one_letter_code
_entity_poly.pdbx_strand_id
1 'polypeptide(L)'
;MNNMKKFVPYEKMPDEVKKWKLQASEYRLFKKVDWIVTEKVHGANFCFIVDKQGIQCAKRKEILQPEDDFFGFQILLEKLADQIKQIESLVKQPFERLSIYGELCGGEYPHPDVQADPNVQAVQTGIYYSPTIEFYAGTF
;
A
#
# COMPACT_ATOMS: atom_id res chain seq x y z
N MET A 1 19.62 23.70 4.45
CA MET A 1 18.17 23.91 4.28
C MET A 1 17.56 22.56 3.93
N ASN A 2 16.77 22.00 4.86
CA ASN A 2 16.16 20.68 4.74
C ASN A 2 15.22 20.62 3.53
N ASN A 3 15.66 19.97 2.46
CA ASN A 3 14.78 19.61 1.37
C ASN A 3 14.08 18.30 1.77
N MET A 4 13.13 18.37 2.72
CA MET A 4 12.20 17.26 2.95
C MET A 4 11.42 17.06 1.66
N LYS A 5 11.91 16.15 0.81
CA LYS A 5 11.29 15.81 -0.47
C LYS A 5 9.88 15.34 -0.17
N LYS A 6 8.91 16.17 -0.57
CA LYS A 6 7.47 16.04 -0.35
C LYS A 6 7.05 14.58 -0.56
N PHE A 7 6.33 14.02 0.41
CA PHE A 7 5.66 12.74 0.26
C PHE A 7 4.82 12.78 -1.03
N VAL A 8 4.88 11.70 -1.82
CA VAL A 8 4.10 11.57 -3.06
C VAL A 8 2.89 10.71 -2.74
N PRO A 9 1.67 11.31 -2.67
CA PRO A 9 0.46 10.54 -2.48
C PRO A 9 0.24 9.58 -3.64
N TYR A 10 -0.34 8.42 -3.35
CA TYR A 10 -0.80 7.53 -4.41
C TYR A 10 -1.94 8.17 -5.20
N GLU A 11 -1.95 7.96 -6.52
CA GLU A 11 -2.96 8.52 -7.42
C GLU A 11 -4.35 7.93 -7.13
N LYS A 12 -5.41 8.65 -7.51
CA LYS A 12 -6.77 8.10 -7.46
C LYS A 12 -7.03 7.39 -8.77
N MET A 13 -7.47 6.13 -8.70
CA MET A 13 -7.97 5.46 -9.88
C MET A 13 -9.28 6.11 -10.34
N PRO A 14 -9.39 6.45 -11.62
CA PRO A 14 -10.65 6.90 -12.18
C PRO A 14 -11.54 5.69 -12.46
N ASP A 15 -12.79 5.79 -12.03
CA ASP A 15 -13.91 4.88 -12.31
C ASP A 15 -14.35 4.86 -13.78
N GLU A 16 -13.89 5.83 -14.59
CA GLU A 16 -14.17 5.92 -16.01
C GLU A 16 -12.93 6.31 -16.83
N VAL A 17 -12.73 5.64 -17.98
CA VAL A 17 -11.63 5.94 -18.92
C VAL A 17 -11.64 7.40 -19.39
N LYS A 18 -12.82 8.03 -19.50
CA LYS A 18 -12.94 9.44 -19.90
C LYS A 18 -12.25 10.40 -18.93
N LYS A 19 -12.17 10.04 -17.65
CA LYS A 19 -11.56 10.86 -16.60
C LYS A 19 -10.03 10.86 -16.68
N TRP A 20 -9.44 9.98 -17.50
CA TRP A 20 -8.00 9.88 -17.72
C TRP A 20 -7.45 11.00 -18.63
N LYS A 21 -8.32 11.76 -19.31
CA LYS A 21 -7.96 12.90 -20.18
C LYS A 21 -6.88 12.58 -21.22
N LEU A 22 -6.95 11.38 -21.79
CA LEU A 22 -5.98 10.88 -22.77
C LEU A 22 -6.02 11.69 -24.07
N GLN A 23 -4.84 11.95 -24.63
CA GLN A 23 -4.65 12.43 -25.99
C GLN A 23 -4.99 11.32 -27.01
N ALA A 24 -5.22 11.70 -28.27
CA ALA A 24 -5.60 10.75 -29.32
C ALA A 24 -4.54 9.65 -29.55
N SER A 25 -3.25 9.96 -29.39
CA SER A 25 -2.15 8.99 -29.46
C SER A 25 -2.18 8.00 -28.31
N GLU A 26 -2.40 8.48 -27.09
CA GLU A 26 -2.49 7.67 -25.87
C GLU A 26 -3.71 6.74 -25.91
N TYR A 27 -4.84 7.20 -26.46
CA TYR A 27 -6.03 6.38 -26.64
C TYR A 27 -5.81 5.22 -27.64
N ARG A 28 -5.00 5.43 -28.68
CA ARG A 28 -4.62 4.37 -29.62
C ARG A 28 -3.70 3.34 -28.96
N LEU A 29 -2.81 3.78 -28.07
CA LEU A 29 -1.94 2.89 -27.31
C LEU A 29 -2.74 2.09 -26.27
N PHE A 30 -3.64 2.75 -25.54
CA PHE A 30 -4.55 2.14 -24.56
C PHE A 30 -5.29 0.91 -25.09
N LYS A 31 -5.69 0.92 -26.37
CA LYS A 31 -6.39 -0.19 -27.03
C LYS A 31 -5.49 -1.36 -27.46
N LYS A 32 -4.18 -1.18 -27.41
CA LYS A 32 -3.18 -2.13 -27.94
C LYS A 32 -2.23 -2.67 -26.89
N VAL A 33 -2.27 -2.13 -25.68
CA VAL A 33 -1.46 -2.62 -24.55
C VAL A 33 -2.16 -3.80 -23.88
N ASP A 34 -1.35 -4.71 -23.34
CA ASP A 34 -1.84 -5.79 -22.50
C ASP A 34 -2.24 -5.24 -21.14
N TRP A 35 -3.40 -5.68 -20.67
CA TRP A 35 -3.97 -5.27 -19.39
C TRP A 35 -3.80 -6.39 -18.37
N ILE A 36 -3.43 -6.00 -17.15
CA ILE A 36 -3.46 -6.88 -15.98
C ILE A 36 -4.62 -6.40 -15.10
N VAL A 37 -5.44 -7.36 -14.66
CA VAL A 37 -6.51 -7.11 -13.68
C VAL A 37 -6.12 -7.84 -12.40
N THR A 38 -6.13 -7.09 -11.29
CA THR A 38 -5.92 -7.63 -9.95
C THR A 38 -7.16 -7.40 -9.10
N GLU A 39 -7.27 -8.13 -8.00
CA GLU A 39 -8.30 -7.85 -7.01
C GLU A 39 -8.11 -6.45 -6.44
N LYS A 40 -9.22 -5.70 -6.34
CA LYS A 40 -9.24 -4.44 -5.61
C LYS A 40 -9.58 -4.71 -4.14
N VAL A 41 -8.55 -4.91 -3.33
CA VAL A 41 -8.69 -5.04 -1.88
C VAL A 41 -9.29 -3.76 -1.30
N HIS A 42 -10.35 -3.94 -0.52
CA HIS A 42 -11.00 -2.90 0.25
C HIS A 42 -10.35 -2.80 1.63
N GLY A 43 -9.54 -1.77 1.85
CA GLY A 43 -8.81 -1.59 3.09
C GLY A 43 -8.47 -0.13 3.34
N ALA A 44 -7.23 0.12 3.77
CA ALA A 44 -6.66 1.44 3.90
C ALA A 44 -5.34 1.55 3.11
N ASN A 45 -5.25 2.56 2.24
CA ASN A 45 -4.04 2.80 1.46
C ASN A 45 -2.81 3.01 2.36
N PHE A 46 -1.75 2.29 2.05
CA PHE A 46 -0.54 2.26 2.83
C PHE A 46 0.70 2.15 1.94
N CYS A 47 1.83 2.63 2.45
CA CYS A 47 3.08 2.68 1.71
C CYS A 47 4.27 2.49 2.65
N PHE A 48 5.17 1.60 2.28
CA PHE A 48 6.52 1.57 2.83
C PHE A 48 7.43 2.45 1.97
N ILE A 49 8.18 3.33 2.62
CA ILE A 49 9.13 4.24 1.98
C ILE A 49 10.52 3.86 2.49
N VAL A 50 11.38 3.42 1.57
CA VAL A 50 12.77 3.06 1.87
C VAL A 50 13.69 4.12 1.28
N ASP A 51 14.55 4.67 2.13
CA ASP A 51 15.60 5.59 1.74
C ASP A 51 16.84 5.45 2.64
N LYS A 52 17.77 6.40 2.57
CA LYS A 52 19.02 6.39 3.34
C LYS A 52 18.80 6.46 4.86
N GLN A 53 17.62 6.87 5.32
CA GLN A 53 17.25 6.96 6.72
C GLN A 53 16.61 5.66 7.24
N GLY A 54 16.26 4.73 6.36
CA GLY A 54 15.66 3.43 6.69
C GLY A 54 14.27 3.28 6.10
N ILE A 55 13.40 2.54 6.80
CA ILE A 55 12.03 2.27 6.39
C ILE A 55 11.08 3.21 7.15
N GLN A 56 10.30 4.00 6.43
CA GLN A 56 9.19 4.79 6.95
C GLN A 56 7.87 4.23 6.44
N CYS A 57 6.79 4.46 7.17
CA CYS A 57 5.44 4.09 6.76
C CYS A 57 4.63 5.35 6.44
N ALA A 58 3.68 5.24 5.52
CA ALA A 58 2.80 6.35 5.16
C ALA A 58 1.39 5.83 4.85
N LYS A 59 0.40 6.64 5.22
CA LYS A 59 -0.97 6.51 4.70
C LYS A 59 -1.14 7.43 3.49
N ARG A 60 -2.32 7.39 2.87
CA ARG A 60 -2.60 8.10 1.60
C ARG A 60 -2.07 9.52 1.48
N LYS A 61 -2.07 10.31 2.56
CA LYS A 61 -1.78 11.75 2.51
C LYS A 61 -0.53 12.16 3.29
N GLU A 62 0.03 11.31 4.13
CA GLU A 62 1.11 11.68 5.04
C GLU A 62 1.92 10.48 5.53
N ILE A 63 3.17 10.76 5.93
CA ILE A 63 4.07 9.83 6.60
C ILE A 63 3.59 9.65 8.04
N LEU A 64 3.54 8.41 8.49
CA LEU A 64 3.16 8.03 9.85
C LEU A 64 4.35 8.21 10.80
N GLN A 65 4.07 8.69 12.00
CA GLN A 65 5.01 8.63 13.12
C GLN A 65 4.98 7.24 13.78
N PRO A 66 6.07 6.79 14.43
CA PRO A 66 6.13 5.48 15.09
C PRO A 66 4.99 5.23 16.08
N GLU A 67 4.53 6.27 16.77
CA GLU A 67 3.47 6.26 17.77
C GLU A 67 2.05 6.46 17.21
N ASP A 68 1.90 6.67 15.90
CA ASP A 68 0.58 6.85 15.30
C ASP A 68 -0.28 5.59 15.46
N ASP A 69 -1.55 5.78 15.85
CA ASP A 69 -2.54 4.70 15.83
C ASP A 69 -3.12 4.56 14.41
N PHE A 70 -2.55 3.64 13.63
CA PHE A 70 -3.00 3.35 12.27
C PHE A 70 -3.02 1.85 12.01
N PHE A 71 -4.09 1.20 12.47
CA PHE A 71 -4.39 -0.22 12.22
C PHE A 71 -3.23 -1.17 12.57
N GLY A 72 -2.48 -0.89 13.63
CA GLY A 72 -1.37 -1.74 14.07
C GLY A 72 -0.23 -1.89 13.06
N PHE A 73 -0.01 -0.90 12.19
CA PHE A 73 1.03 -0.95 11.16
C PHE A 73 2.44 -1.22 11.70
N GLN A 74 2.70 -0.94 12.98
CA GLN A 74 3.97 -1.24 13.66
C GLN A 74 4.26 -2.74 13.67
N ILE A 75 3.25 -3.57 13.97
CA ILE A 75 3.36 -5.04 13.96
C ILE A 75 3.70 -5.52 12.56
N LEU A 76 3.05 -4.93 11.56
CA LEU A 76 3.29 -5.26 10.16
C LEU A 76 4.69 -4.82 9.70
N LEU A 77 5.14 -3.62 10.09
CA LEU A 77 6.48 -3.14 9.77
C LEU A 77 7.53 -4.09 10.35
N GLU A 78 7.38 -4.54 11.59
CA GLU A 78 8.28 -5.52 12.21
C GLU A 78 8.28 -6.84 11.43
N LYS A 79 7.10 -7.37 11.08
CA LYS A 79 6.93 -8.61 10.30
C LYS A 79 7.57 -8.52 8.91
N LEU A 80 7.49 -7.38 8.24
CA LEU A 80 7.87 -7.22 6.83
C LEU A 80 9.22 -6.52 6.61
N ALA A 81 9.87 -6.00 7.65
CA ALA A 81 11.10 -5.21 7.53
C ALA A 81 12.20 -5.93 6.74
N ASP A 82 12.40 -7.23 7.00
CA ASP A 82 13.42 -8.02 6.30
C ASP A 82 13.07 -8.27 4.84
N GLN A 83 11.80 -8.50 4.52
CA GLN A 83 11.33 -8.63 3.14
C GLN A 83 11.47 -7.31 2.37
N ILE A 84 11.18 -6.18 3.02
CA ILE A 84 11.36 -4.85 2.42
C ILE A 84 12.84 -4.58 2.10
N LYS A 85 13.76 -4.94 3.01
CA LYS A 85 15.22 -4.86 2.75
C LYS A 85 15.66 -5.80 1.62
N GLN A 86 15.05 -6.98 1.52
CA GLN A 86 15.30 -7.87 0.38
C GLN A 86 14.87 -7.21 -0.94
N ILE A 87 13.68 -6.60 -1.00
CA ILE A 87 13.23 -5.85 -2.17
C ILE A 87 14.21 -4.70 -2.49
N GLU A 88 14.65 -3.95 -1.49
CA GLU A 88 15.65 -2.89 -1.65
C GLU A 88 16.92 -3.42 -2.33
N SER A 89 17.44 -4.57 -1.89
CA SER A 89 18.64 -5.20 -2.44
C SER A 89 18.48 -5.68 -3.89
N LEU A 90 17.25 -5.95 -4.34
CA LEU A 90 16.95 -6.37 -5.71
C LEU A 90 16.93 -5.19 -6.69
N VAL A 91 16.79 -3.95 -6.20
CA VAL A 91 16.83 -2.75 -7.04
C VAL A 91 18.28 -2.43 -7.42
N LYS A 92 18.68 -2.87 -8.61
CA LYS A 92 20.07 -2.77 -9.09
C LYS A 92 20.52 -1.36 -9.49
N GLN A 93 19.57 -0.46 -9.73
CA GLN A 93 19.85 0.91 -10.14
C GLN A 93 19.87 1.85 -8.92
N PRO A 94 20.72 2.89 -8.90
CA PRO A 94 20.68 3.88 -7.84
C PRO A 94 19.28 4.51 -7.74
N PHE A 95 18.74 4.57 -6.53
CA PHE A 95 17.50 5.26 -6.22
C PHE A 95 17.71 6.18 -5.02
N GLU A 96 16.95 7.27 -4.98
CA GLU A 96 16.91 8.14 -3.80
C GLU A 96 15.84 7.67 -2.80
N ARG A 97 14.80 7.01 -3.31
CA ARG A 97 13.64 6.53 -2.55
C ARG A 97 13.00 5.36 -3.30
N LEU A 98 12.64 4.33 -2.58
CA LEU A 98 11.81 3.21 -3.04
C LEU A 98 10.48 3.25 -2.29
N SER A 99 9.36 3.40 -3.00
CA SER A 99 8.02 3.39 -2.42
C SER A 99 7.28 2.12 -2.81
N ILE A 100 6.81 1.36 -1.83
CA ILE A 100 6.05 0.12 -2.00
C ILE A 100 4.62 0.40 -1.55
N TYR A 101 3.73 0.64 -2.52
CA TYR A 101 2.31 0.92 -2.26
C TYR A 101 1.49 -0.37 -2.19
N GLY A 102 0.47 -0.33 -1.35
CA GLY A 102 -0.52 -1.39 -1.23
C GLY A 102 -1.68 -0.98 -0.33
N GLU A 103 -2.43 -1.97 0.11
CA GLU A 103 -3.55 -1.80 1.01
C GLU A 103 -3.30 -2.57 2.30
N LEU A 104 -3.52 -1.93 3.45
CA LEU A 104 -3.74 -2.63 4.72
C LEU A 104 -5.15 -3.20 4.72
N CYS A 105 -5.31 -4.46 5.12
CA CYS A 105 -6.61 -5.12 5.21
C CYS A 105 -6.65 -6.14 6.36
N GLY A 106 -7.81 -6.74 6.59
CA GLY A 106 -8.02 -7.73 7.64
C GLY A 106 -8.36 -7.10 8.99
N GLY A 107 -7.97 -7.76 10.07
CA GLY A 107 -8.28 -7.39 11.46
C GLY A 107 -9.63 -7.92 11.96
N GLU A 108 -10.39 -8.62 11.12
CA GLU A 108 -11.61 -9.33 11.51
C GLU A 108 -11.89 -10.45 10.51
N TYR A 109 -12.25 -11.62 11.05
CA TYR A 109 -12.68 -12.76 10.25
C TYR A 109 -13.70 -13.59 11.05
N PRO A 110 -15.01 -13.37 10.88
CA PRO A 110 -16.06 -13.91 11.74
C PRO A 110 -16.42 -15.35 11.36
N HIS A 111 -15.44 -16.25 11.40
CA HIS A 111 -15.62 -17.67 11.16
C HIS A 111 -15.46 -18.43 12.48
N PRO A 112 -16.34 -19.38 12.83
CA PRO A 112 -16.32 -20.08 14.13
C PRO A 112 -14.99 -20.81 14.41
N ASP A 113 -14.34 -21.31 13.36
CA ASP A 113 -13.07 -22.04 13.48
C ASP A 113 -11.82 -21.13 13.39
N VAL A 114 -11.99 -19.81 13.31
CA VAL A 114 -10.90 -18.84 13.22
C VAL A 114 -10.86 -18.02 14.50
N GLN A 115 -9.76 -18.14 15.23
CA GLN A 115 -9.56 -17.35 16.44
C GLN A 115 -9.35 -15.87 16.06
N ALA A 116 -10.13 -14.99 16.69
CA ALA A 116 -9.95 -13.55 16.56
C ALA A 116 -8.66 -13.10 17.26
N ASP A 117 -7.97 -12.11 16.68
CA ASP A 117 -6.86 -11.43 17.34
C ASP A 117 -7.40 -10.23 18.15
N PRO A 118 -7.35 -10.26 19.48
CA PRO A 118 -7.91 -9.19 20.32
C PRO A 118 -7.08 -7.90 20.27
N ASN A 119 -5.90 -7.90 19.66
CA ASN A 119 -5.00 -6.76 19.62
C ASN A 119 -5.19 -5.88 18.38
N VAL A 120 -6.07 -6.28 17.45
CA VAL A 120 -6.28 -5.58 16.19
C VAL A 120 -7.76 -5.25 16.01
N GLN A 121 -8.02 -4.29 15.13
CA GLN A 121 -9.36 -3.89 14.72
C GLN A 121 -9.50 -4.07 13.21
N ALA A 122 -10.71 -4.37 12.75
CA ALA A 122 -11.03 -4.44 11.34
C ALA A 122 -10.63 -3.15 10.61
N VAL A 123 -9.87 -3.27 9.52
CA VAL A 123 -9.51 -2.11 8.70
C VAL A 123 -10.73 -1.54 7.97
N GLN A 124 -11.67 -2.40 7.59
CA GLN A 124 -12.95 -2.06 6.96
C GLN A 124 -14.06 -2.95 7.49
N THR A 125 -15.30 -2.47 7.41
CA THR A 125 -16.49 -3.24 7.78
C THR A 125 -17.15 -3.87 6.56
N GLY A 126 -17.82 -5.01 6.75
CA GLY A 126 -18.58 -5.69 5.69
C GLY A 126 -17.75 -6.51 4.70
N ILE A 127 -16.44 -6.65 4.93
CA ILE A 127 -15.54 -7.52 4.16
C ILE A 127 -14.47 -8.13 5.07
N TYR A 128 -14.08 -9.38 4.82
CA TYR A 128 -13.25 -10.16 5.73
C TYR A 128 -12.14 -10.88 4.95
N TYR A 129 -10.89 -10.53 5.25
CA TYR A 129 -9.70 -11.11 4.58
C TYR A 129 -8.88 -12.00 5.51
N SER A 130 -8.67 -11.58 6.75
CA SER A 130 -7.82 -12.24 7.74
C SER A 130 -8.21 -11.80 9.15
N PRO A 131 -8.10 -12.67 10.18
CA PRO A 131 -8.27 -12.25 11.58
C PRO A 131 -7.18 -11.26 12.04
N THR A 132 -6.04 -11.20 11.35
CA THR A 132 -4.91 -10.29 11.61
C THR A 132 -4.84 -9.17 10.58
N ILE A 133 -4.00 -8.17 10.84
CA ILE A 133 -3.67 -7.12 9.87
C ILE A 133 -2.68 -7.67 8.83
N GLU A 134 -3.03 -7.52 7.56
CA GLU A 134 -2.20 -7.94 6.43
C GLU A 134 -1.95 -6.77 5.47
N PHE A 135 -0.91 -6.90 4.66
CA PHE A 135 -0.58 -5.95 3.59
C PHE A 135 -0.59 -6.63 2.24
N TYR A 136 -1.41 -6.12 1.35
CA TYR A 136 -1.46 -6.55 -0.03
C TYR A 136 -0.73 -5.53 -0.91
N ALA A 137 0.42 -5.91 -1.46
CA ALA A 137 1.18 -5.06 -2.36
C ALA A 137 0.53 -4.99 -3.75
N GLY A 138 0.48 -3.79 -4.34
CA GLY A 138 -0.01 -3.64 -5.72
C GLY A 138 -1.53 -3.70 -5.88
N THR A 139 -2.27 -3.24 -4.87
CA THR A 139 -3.70 -2.92 -5.04
C THR A 139 -3.87 -1.47 -5.46
N PHE A 140 -4.73 -1.31 -6.46
CA PHE A 140 -5.06 -0.08 -7.14
C PHE A 140 -6.51 0.31 -6.78
#